data_AF-A0A1W5MKH7-F1
#
_entry.id   AF-A0A1W5MKH7-F1
#
_cell.length_a   1.000
_cell.length_b   1.000
_cell.length_c   1.000
_cell.angle_alpha   90.00
_cell.angle_beta   90.00
_cell.angle_gamma   90.00
#
_symmetry.space_group_name_H-M   'P 1'
#
loop_
_entity.id
_entity.type
_entity.pdbx_description
1 polymer ?
#
loop_
_entity_poly.entity_id
_entity_poly.type
_entity_poly.pdbx_seq_one_letter_code
_entity_poly.pdbx_strand_id
1 'polypeptide(L)'
;MSRRLMVIVCITAILISTVTCLPDAMLSPPDRPNEFRSPGQLRSYLKALNDYYAIVGRPRFGRSAYKQPARNTFQDESMDSE
;
A
#
# COMPACT_ATOMS: atom_id res chain seq x y z
N MET A 1 -27.35 -6.49 -30.93
CA MET A 1 -26.34 -7.03 -29.98
C MET A 1 -25.55 -5.93 -29.28
N SER A 2 -25.09 -4.90 -30.00
CA SER A 2 -24.33 -3.75 -29.45
C SER A 2 -24.97 -3.03 -28.26
N ARG A 3 -26.28 -2.75 -28.28
CA ARG A 3 -26.97 -2.05 -27.18
C ARG A 3 -26.93 -2.81 -25.84
N ARG A 4 -27.12 -4.14 -25.88
CA ARG A 4 -27.05 -4.99 -24.68
C ARG A 4 -25.62 -5.08 -24.17
N LEU A 5 -24.67 -5.18 -25.10
CA LEU A 5 -23.23 -5.21 -24.80
C LEU A 5 -22.78 -3.90 -24.12
N MET A 6 -23.23 -2.75 -24.63
CA MET A 6 -22.92 -1.45 -24.02
C MET A 6 -23.52 -1.33 -22.62
N VAL A 7 -24.77 -1.77 -22.41
CA VAL A 7 -25.40 -1.77 -21.09
C VAL A 7 -24.63 -2.65 -20.11
N ILE A 8 -24.19 -3.84 -20.53
CA ILE A 8 -23.37 -4.73 -19.70
C ILE A 8 -22.04 -4.04 -19.34
N VAL A 9 -21.36 -3.44 -20.30
CA VAL A 9 -20.09 -2.72 -20.08
C VAL A 9 -20.27 -1.54 -19.13
N CYS A 10 -21.34 -0.78 -19.26
CA CYS A 10 -21.66 0.32 -18.34
C CYS A 10 -21.93 -0.19 -16.93
N ILE A 11 -22.71 -1.27 -16.77
CA ILE A 11 -22.98 -1.87 -15.46
C ILE A 11 -21.68 -2.36 -14.82
N THR A 12 -20.81 -3.06 -15.57
CA THR A 12 -19.54 -3.53 -15.05
C THR A 12 -18.61 -2.38 -14.67
N ALA A 13 -18.56 -1.32 -15.47
CA ALA A 13 -17.74 -0.14 -15.16
C ALA A 13 -18.21 0.58 -13.89
N ILE A 14 -19.53 0.71 -13.70
CA ILE A 14 -20.12 1.29 -12.47
C ILE A 14 -19.75 0.42 -11.27
N LEU A 15 -19.91 -0.90 -11.36
CA LEU A 15 -19.56 -1.82 -10.27
C LEU A 15 -18.07 -1.72 -9.91
N ILE A 16 -17.16 -1.71 -10.89
CA ILE A 16 -15.73 -1.55 -10.64
C ILE A 16 -15.43 -0.21 -9.96
N SER A 17 -15.99 0.88 -10.48
CA SER A 17 -15.78 2.22 -9.92
C SER A 17 -16.23 2.32 -8.46
N THR A 18 -17.31 1.66 -8.05
CA THR A 18 -17.76 1.67 -6.65
C THR A 18 -16.77 1.00 -5.69
N VAL A 19 -15.99 0.03 -6.17
CA VAL A 19 -15.00 -0.70 -5.35
C VAL A 19 -13.64 -0.01 -5.38
N THR A 20 -13.23 0.57 -6.51
CA THR A 20 -11.89 1.17 -6.68
C THR A 20 -11.82 2.63 -6.23
N CYS A 21 -12.94 3.36 -6.25
CA CYS A 21 -12.99 4.77 -5.87
C CYS A 21 -13.55 4.99 -4.46
N LEU A 22 -13.71 3.93 -3.67
CA LEU A 22 -14.01 4.09 -2.25
C LEU A 22 -12.81 4.84 -1.63
N PRO A 23 -13.02 6.04 -1.06
CA PRO A 23 -11.92 6.86 -0.56
C PRO A 23 -11.11 6.07 0.49
N ASP A 24 -9.87 6.48 0.72
CA ASP A 24 -8.88 5.96 1.69
C ASP A 24 -9.39 5.73 3.15
N ALA A 25 -10.69 5.91 3.42
CA ALA A 25 -11.39 5.41 4.59
C ALA A 25 -11.16 3.91 4.88
N MET A 26 -10.79 3.10 3.87
CA MET A 26 -10.36 1.71 4.12
C MET A 26 -8.99 1.61 4.82
N LEU A 27 -8.20 2.68 4.85
CA LEU A 27 -6.86 2.77 5.42
C LEU A 27 -6.74 3.88 6.48
N SER A 28 -7.85 4.36 7.03
CA SER A 28 -7.80 5.19 8.24
C SER A 28 -7.72 4.30 9.48
N PRO A 29 -6.95 4.69 10.53
CA PRO A 29 -6.99 4.00 11.81
C PRO A 29 -8.43 3.87 12.31
N PRO A 30 -8.82 2.74 12.92
CA PRO A 30 -10.16 2.62 13.50
C PRO A 30 -10.36 3.66 14.60
N ASP A 31 -11.55 4.26 14.64
CA ASP A 31 -11.89 5.26 15.66
C ASP A 31 -11.76 4.68 17.06
N ARG A 32 -10.96 5.36 17.89
CA ARG A 32 -10.76 4.95 19.28
C ARG A 32 -11.95 5.43 20.11
N PRO A 33 -12.73 4.53 20.73
CA PRO A 33 -13.79 4.95 21.63
C PRO A 33 -13.19 5.61 22.88
N ASN A 34 -13.88 6.61 23.43
CA ASN A 34 -13.47 7.27 24.68
C ASN A 34 -13.41 6.30 25.87
N GLU A 35 -14.24 5.26 25.84
CA GLU A 35 -14.32 4.22 26.87
C GLU A 35 -14.84 2.91 26.26
N PHE A 36 -14.34 1.76 26.75
CA PHE A 36 -14.86 0.46 26.37
C PHE A 36 -15.91 0.03 27.39
N ARG A 37 -17.19 -0.03 26.99
CA ARG A 37 -18.31 -0.36 27.89
C ARG A 37 -18.52 -1.86 28.05
N SER A 38 -17.83 -2.68 27.26
CA SER A 38 -17.89 -4.14 27.36
C SER A 38 -16.59 -4.80 26.90
N PRO A 39 -16.27 -6.02 27.40
CA PRO A 39 -15.14 -6.79 26.91
C PRO A 39 -15.29 -7.17 25.43
N GLY A 40 -16.53 -7.27 24.92
CA GLY A 40 -16.82 -7.48 23.51
C GLY A 40 -16.34 -6.33 22.64
N GLN A 41 -16.61 -5.07 23.04
CA GLN A 41 -16.14 -3.88 22.31
C GLN A 41 -14.62 -3.83 22.24
N LEU A 42 -13.93 -4.16 23.32
CA LEU A 42 -12.47 -4.20 23.33
C LEU A 42 -11.93 -5.24 22.33
N ARG A 43 -12.50 -6.45 22.32
CA ARG A 43 -12.11 -7.50 21.36
C ARG A 43 -12.33 -7.07 19.92
N SER A 44 -13.47 -6.47 19.62
CA SER A 44 -13.79 -5.96 18.29
C SER A 44 -12.82 -4.86 17.84
N TYR A 45 -12.49 -3.93 18.74
CA TYR A 45 -11.53 -2.86 18.45
C TYR A 45 -10.12 -3.40 18.20
N LEU A 46 -9.63 -4.32 19.04
CA LEU A 46 -8.32 -4.95 18.85
C LEU A 46 -8.23 -5.72 17.53
N LYS A 47 -9.32 -6.40 17.14
CA LYS A 47 -9.39 -7.07 15.83
C LYS A 47 -9.26 -6.06 14.69
N ALA A 48 -10.05 -4.98 14.72
CA ALA A 48 -9.99 -3.93 13.70
C ALA A 48 -8.60 -3.27 13.64
N LEU A 49 -7.95 -3.07 14.78
CA LEU A 49 -6.61 -2.50 14.87
C LEU A 49 -5.55 -3.42 14.27
N ASN A 50 -5.64 -4.73 14.53
CA ASN A 50 -4.77 -5.73 13.92
C ASN A 50 -4.93 -5.76 12.40
N ASP A 51 -6.17 -5.76 11.91
CA ASP A 51 -6.48 -5.79 10.47
C ASP A 51 -5.91 -4.53 9.76
N TYR A 52 -5.99 -3.36 10.41
CA TYR A 52 -5.39 -2.12 9.94
C TYR A 52 -3.86 -2.21 9.77
N TYR A 53 -3.14 -2.64 10.82
CA TYR A 53 -1.67 -2.71 10.77
C TYR A 53 -1.15 -3.85 9.88
N ALA A 54 -1.93 -4.90 9.67
CA ALA A 54 -1.61 -5.95 8.70
C ALA A 54 -1.50 -5.43 7.26
N ILE A 55 -2.20 -4.34 6.95
CA ILE A 55 -2.22 -3.71 5.62
C ILE A 55 -1.23 -2.53 5.55
N VAL A 56 -1.31 -1.61 6.52
CA VAL A 56 -0.52 -0.37 6.52
C VAL A 56 0.93 -0.62 6.94
N GLY A 57 1.14 -1.49 7.93
CA GLY A 57 2.46 -1.81 8.47
C GLY A 57 3.22 -2.85 7.66
N ARG A 58 2.61 -3.45 6.62
CA ARG A 58 3.25 -4.51 5.82
C ARG A 58 4.51 -3.94 5.15
N PRO A 59 5.70 -4.46 5.48
CA PRO A 59 6.93 -3.98 4.87
C PRO A 59 6.89 -4.15 3.35
N ARG A 60 6.96 -3.04 2.61
CA ARG A 60 6.97 -3.04 1.14
C ARG A 60 8.40 -3.14 0.64
N PHE A 61 9.05 -4.27 0.93
CA PHE A 61 10.34 -4.60 0.35
C PHE A 61 10.15 -4.89 -1.14
N GLY A 62 10.86 -4.19 -2.04
CA GLY A 62 10.76 -4.49 -3.47
C GLY A 62 11.10 -3.42 -4.50
N ARG A 63 11.54 -2.21 -4.10
CA ARG A 63 12.21 -1.31 -5.06
C ARG A 63 13.64 -1.11 -4.61
N SER A 64 14.51 -1.88 -5.22
CA SER A 64 15.93 -1.95 -4.93
C SER A 64 16.50 -0.55 -4.75
N ALA A 65 17.06 -0.28 -3.58
CA ALA A 65 18.26 0.53 -3.56
C ALA A 65 19.32 -0.30 -4.29
N TYR A 66 19.29 -0.29 -5.63
CA TYR A 66 20.46 -0.63 -6.43
C TYR A 66 21.45 0.49 -6.10
N LYS A 67 22.13 0.33 -4.96
CA LYS A 67 23.30 1.12 -4.63
C LYS A 67 24.28 0.72 -5.71
N GLN A 68 24.39 1.53 -6.76
CA GLN A 68 25.59 1.52 -7.58
C GLN A 68 26.74 1.62 -6.59
N PRO A 69 27.62 0.60 -6.48
CA PRO A 69 28.85 0.80 -5.73
C PRO A 69 29.54 1.98 -6.41
N ALA A 70 29.84 3.01 -5.62
CA ALA A 70 30.54 4.20 -6.11
C ALA A 70 31.79 3.72 -6.86
N ARG A 71 31.81 3.96 -8.18
CA ARG A 71 32.95 3.69 -9.04
C ARG A 71 34.06 4.61 -8.56
N ASN A 72 34.97 4.07 -7.75
CA ASN A 72 36.12 4.80 -7.27
C ASN A 72 37.04 5.13 -8.46
N THR A 73 36.98 6.37 -8.90
CA THR A 73 37.99 7.01 -9.74
C THR A 73 39.24 7.23 -8.89
N PHE A 74 40.05 6.19 -8.66
CA PHE A 74 41.45 6.37 -8.28
C PHE A 74 42.29 6.30 -9.54
N GLN A 75 42.62 7.49 -10.02
CA GLN A 75 43.83 7.86 -10.75
C GLN A 75 44.63 6.69 -11.35
N ASP A 76 44.30 6.44 -12.60
CA ASP A 76 45.29 6.18 -13.64
C ASP A 76 46.04 7.50 -13.86
N GLU A 77 47.22 7.66 -13.24
CA GLU A 77 48.32 8.57 -13.61
C GLU A 77 49.28 8.69 -12.41
N SER A 78 50.40 7.95 -12.45
CA SER A 78 51.74 8.56 -12.33
C SER A 78 52.84 7.51 -12.29
N MET A 79 53.73 7.64 -13.27
CA MET A 79 55.15 7.28 -13.27
C MET A 79 55.52 5.80 -13.36
N ASP A 80 55.73 5.40 -14.61
CA ASP A 80 57.07 5.01 -15.08
C ASP A 80 58.19 5.54 -14.15
N SER A 81 58.94 4.63 -13.52
CA SER A 81 60.35 4.82 -13.18
C SER A 81 60.99 3.48 -12.85
N GLU A 82 61.80 3.04 -13.81
CA GLU A 82 62.99 2.15 -13.77
C GLU A 82 62.89 0.69 -13.27
#